data_AF-A0A954N692-F1
#
_entry.id   AF-A0A954N692-F1
#
_cell.length_a   1.000
_cell.length_b   1.000
_cell.length_c   1.000
_cell.angle_alpha   90.00
_cell.angle_beta   90.00
_cell.angle_gamma   90.00
#
_symmetry.space_group_name_H-M   'P 1'
#
loop_
_entity.id
_entity.type
_entity.pdbx_description
1 polymer ?
#
loop_
_entity_poly.entity_id
_entity_poly.type
_entity_poly.pdbx_seq_one_letter_code
_entity_poly.pdbx_strand_id
1 'polypeptide(L)'
;ESDDCPTVLVYGHYDVQPPDPLDEWITPPFEPEVRDGKIFARGATDDKGQLFTHLKSIAAWISSVGHLPVNIKFLVEGEEEVGSDNLERFLHDNRQRLAADVAVISDTSQYGNGIPAITYGLRGIIAAELTLTGPSRDLHSGIYGGSIANPVNAIAALCGSLVDASGRVQIPGFY
;
A
#
# COMPACT_ATOMS: atom_id res chain seq x y z
N GLU A 1 -30.65 6.20 4.60
CA GLU A 1 -29.84 7.15 5.38
C GLU A 1 -30.80 7.93 6.27
N SER A 2 -30.38 8.22 7.50
CA SER A 2 -31.12 9.10 8.41
C SER A 2 -30.45 10.46 8.41
N ASP A 3 -31.19 11.53 8.13
CA ASP A 3 -30.65 12.90 8.09
C ASP A 3 -30.13 13.37 9.47
N ASP A 4 -30.57 12.73 10.55
CA ASP A 4 -30.19 13.06 11.93
C ASP A 4 -28.98 12.27 12.45
N CYS A 5 -28.33 11.45 11.60
CA CYS A 5 -27.18 10.63 11.99
C CYS A 5 -25.91 11.07 11.24
N PRO A 6 -24.74 11.13 11.90
CA PRO A 6 -23.50 11.38 11.19
C PRO A 6 -23.19 10.25 10.21
N THR A 7 -22.52 10.60 9.12
CA THR A 7 -22.12 9.70 8.05
C THR A 7 -20.63 9.39 8.16
N VAL A 8 -20.31 8.10 8.24
CA VAL A 8 -18.95 7.58 8.24
C VAL A 8 -18.64 6.99 6.86
N LEU A 9 -17.58 7.45 6.23
CA LEU A 9 -17.01 6.84 5.03
C LEU A 9 -15.88 5.90 5.45
N VAL A 10 -16.05 4.61 5.22
CA VAL A 10 -14.97 3.62 5.36
C VAL A 10 -14.27 3.49 4.03
N TYR A 11 -12.95 3.71 4.02
CA TYR A 11 -12.08 3.44 2.88
C TYR A 11 -11.23 2.18 3.14
N GLY A 12 -10.99 1.42 2.09
CA GLY A 12 -10.04 0.32 2.03
C GLY A 12 -9.81 -0.10 0.57
N HIS A 13 -9.01 -1.13 0.35
CA HIS A 13 -8.74 -1.64 -1.00
C HIS A 13 -8.76 -3.18 -1.04
N TYR A 14 -9.00 -3.76 -2.22
CA TYR A 14 -9.13 -5.22 -2.41
C TYR A 14 -8.04 -5.84 -3.27
N ASP A 15 -7.25 -5.03 -3.97
CA ASP A 15 -6.01 -5.46 -4.61
C ASP A 15 -4.95 -5.78 -3.55
N VAL A 16 -3.92 -6.50 -3.96
CA VAL A 16 -2.87 -7.00 -3.07
C VAL A 16 -1.56 -7.08 -3.84
N GLN A 17 -0.44 -6.89 -3.16
CA GLN A 17 0.89 -7.14 -3.74
C GLN A 17 1.04 -8.55 -4.36
N PRO A 18 1.91 -8.71 -5.38
CA PRO A 18 2.34 -10.02 -5.85
C PRO A 18 2.88 -10.89 -4.70
N PRO A 19 2.67 -12.22 -4.71
CA PRO A 19 3.10 -13.08 -3.62
C PRO A 19 4.57 -13.53 -3.72
N ASP A 20 5.32 -13.11 -4.74
CA ASP A 20 6.69 -13.55 -4.94
C ASP A 20 7.63 -13.12 -3.79
N PRO A 21 8.64 -13.94 -3.44
CA PRO A 21 8.94 -15.26 -4.01
C PRO A 21 8.06 -16.38 -3.42
N LEU A 22 7.51 -17.24 -4.28
CA LEU A 22 6.55 -18.28 -3.89
C LEU A 22 7.15 -19.39 -3.00
N ASP A 23 8.44 -19.67 -3.13
CA ASP A 23 9.14 -20.72 -2.39
C ASP A 23 9.45 -20.35 -0.94
N GLU A 24 9.32 -19.08 -0.57
CA GLU A 24 9.40 -18.63 0.83
C GLU A 24 8.09 -18.81 1.61
N TRP A 25 6.99 -19.15 0.92
CA TRP A 25 5.71 -19.40 1.56
C TRP A 25 5.62 -20.81 2.14
N ILE A 26 5.24 -20.91 3.41
CA ILE A 26 4.94 -22.20 4.07
C ILE A 26 3.64 -22.82 3.53
N THR A 27 2.64 -21.98 3.22
CA THR A 27 1.37 -22.36 2.60
C THR A 27 1.09 -21.50 1.38
N PRO A 28 0.35 -22.00 0.37
CA PRO A 28 0.04 -21.21 -0.81
C PRO A 28 -0.54 -19.84 -0.42
N PRO A 29 -0.04 -18.73 -1.01
CA PRO A 29 -0.33 -17.37 -0.56
C PRO A 29 -1.83 -17.03 -0.56
N PHE A 30 -2.60 -17.65 -1.44
CA PHE A 30 -4.04 -17.42 -1.58
C PHE A 30 -4.90 -18.53 -0.95
N GLU A 31 -4.29 -19.41 -0.15
CA GLU A 31 -4.98 -20.40 0.67
C GLU A 31 -4.77 -20.04 2.14
N PRO A 32 -5.71 -19.33 2.79
CA PRO A 32 -5.53 -18.88 4.16
C PRO A 32 -5.35 -20.03 5.14
N GLU A 33 -4.27 -19.99 5.90
CA GLU A 33 -4.01 -20.94 6.99
C GLU A 33 -3.94 -20.21 8.33
N VAL A 34 -4.55 -20.80 9.37
CA VAL A 34 -4.39 -20.33 10.75
C VAL A 34 -3.23 -21.07 11.42
N ARG A 35 -2.21 -20.33 11.86
CA ARG A 35 -1.10 -20.85 12.66
C ARG A 35 -0.89 -19.96 13.88
N ASP A 36 -0.82 -20.57 15.06
CA ASP A 36 -0.62 -19.86 16.35
C ASP A 36 -1.56 -18.66 16.56
N GLY A 37 -2.82 -18.81 16.17
CA GLY A 37 -3.85 -17.76 16.29
C GLY A 37 -3.72 -16.62 15.28
N LYS A 38 -2.86 -16.75 14.26
CA LYS A 38 -2.67 -15.77 13.18
C LYS A 38 -3.12 -16.36 11.85
N ILE A 39 -3.68 -15.52 10.99
CA ILE A 39 -4.04 -15.90 9.61
C ILE A 39 -2.86 -15.55 8.69
N PHE A 40 -2.37 -16.54 7.97
CA PHE A 40 -1.32 -16.38 6.97
C PHE A 40 -1.94 -16.51 5.58
N ALA A 41 -2.01 -15.39 4.87
CA ALA A 41 -2.39 -15.28 3.46
C ALA A 41 -1.95 -13.92 2.91
N ARG A 42 -1.76 -13.84 1.59
CA ARG A 42 -1.63 -12.59 0.87
C ARG A 42 -2.93 -11.79 1.01
N GLY A 43 -2.80 -10.56 1.48
CA GLY A 43 -3.91 -9.65 1.74
C GLY A 43 -4.58 -9.81 3.11
N ALA A 44 -4.09 -10.71 3.97
CA ALA A 44 -4.68 -10.92 5.29
C ALA A 44 -4.65 -9.67 6.19
N THR A 45 -3.65 -8.80 6.01
CA THR A 45 -3.46 -7.56 6.77
C THR A 45 -3.37 -6.31 5.90
N ASP A 46 -3.53 -6.45 4.59
CA ASP A 46 -3.21 -5.38 3.63
C ASP A 46 -4.01 -5.64 2.34
N ASP A 47 -5.27 -5.19 2.26
CA ASP A 47 -6.11 -4.63 3.34
C ASP A 47 -7.41 -5.44 3.56
N LYS A 48 -7.51 -6.63 2.93
CA LYS A 48 -8.75 -7.43 2.95
C LYS A 48 -9.21 -7.78 4.36
N GLY A 49 -8.27 -8.03 5.28
CA GLY A 49 -8.59 -8.35 6.67
C GLY A 49 -9.30 -7.21 7.40
N GLN A 50 -8.82 -5.98 7.25
CA GLN A 50 -9.37 -4.83 7.95
C GLN A 50 -10.65 -4.34 7.28
N LEU A 51 -10.71 -4.31 5.95
CA LEU A 51 -11.97 -4.10 5.25
C LEU A 51 -13.04 -5.10 5.68
N PHE A 52 -12.69 -6.38 5.76
CA PHE A 52 -13.61 -7.42 6.23
C PHE A 52 -14.01 -7.24 7.69
N THR A 53 -13.11 -6.73 8.54
CA THR A 53 -13.39 -6.42 9.94
C THR A 53 -14.48 -5.35 10.07
N HIS A 54 -14.43 -4.28 9.28
CA HIS A 54 -15.49 -3.26 9.22
C HIS A 54 -16.83 -3.86 8.81
N LEU A 55 -16.85 -4.62 7.72
CA LEU A 55 -18.06 -5.28 7.22
C LEU A 55 -18.69 -6.22 8.27
N LYS A 56 -17.86 -7.04 8.93
CA LYS A 56 -18.33 -7.99 9.95
C LYS A 56 -18.79 -7.29 11.22
N SER A 57 -18.14 -6.20 11.62
CA SER A 57 -18.55 -5.41 12.78
C SER A 57 -19.93 -4.80 12.57
N ILE A 58 -20.18 -4.24 11.38
CA ILE A 58 -21.49 -3.70 11.00
C ILE A 58 -22.55 -4.79 10.96
N ALA A 59 -22.27 -5.93 10.33
CA ALA A 59 -23.21 -7.05 10.27
C ALA A 59 -23.56 -7.59 11.66
N ALA A 60 -22.57 -7.74 12.54
CA ALA A 60 -22.76 -8.19 13.91
C ALA A 60 -23.58 -7.18 14.74
N TRP A 61 -23.30 -5.88 14.57
CA TRP A 61 -24.03 -4.81 15.24
C TRP A 61 -25.51 -4.81 14.83
N ILE A 62 -25.79 -4.81 13.52
CA ILE A 62 -27.17 -4.85 13.00
C ILE A 62 -27.89 -6.11 13.52
N SER A 63 -27.21 -7.26 13.52
CA SER A 63 -27.81 -8.51 14.00
C SER A 63 -28.14 -8.48 15.50
N SER A 64 -27.43 -7.68 16.28
CA SER A 64 -27.57 -7.61 17.74
C SER A 64 -28.46 -6.47 18.22
N VAL A 65 -28.43 -5.32 17.53
CA VAL A 65 -29.09 -4.05 17.93
C VAL A 65 -30.23 -3.67 16.99
N GLY A 66 -30.27 -4.21 15.77
CA GLY A 66 -31.32 -3.98 14.76
C GLY A 66 -31.11 -2.75 13.87
N HIS A 67 -30.35 -1.75 14.32
CA HIS A 67 -30.00 -0.58 13.51
C HIS A 67 -28.59 -0.06 13.82
N LEU A 68 -28.01 0.69 12.89
CA LEU A 68 -26.75 1.40 13.11
C LEU A 68 -27.01 2.76 13.78
N PRO A 69 -26.07 3.26 14.62
CA PRO A 69 -26.15 4.60 15.19
C PRO A 69 -25.66 5.70 14.23
N VAL A 70 -25.15 5.32 13.05
CA VAL A 70 -24.54 6.20 12.04
C VAL A 70 -24.94 5.74 10.64
N ASN A 71 -24.87 6.64 9.66
CA ASN A 71 -24.88 6.26 8.24
C ASN A 71 -23.49 5.74 7.86
N ILE A 72 -23.42 4.70 7.03
CA ILE A 72 -22.15 4.12 6.55
C ILE A 72 -22.10 4.20 5.03
N LYS A 73 -20.98 4.69 4.51
CA LYS A 73 -20.60 4.60 3.10
C LYS A 73 -19.30 3.79 3.01
N PHE A 74 -19.19 2.94 1.99
CA PHE A 74 -17.95 2.25 1.67
C PHE A 74 -17.39 2.79 0.36
N LEU A 75 -16.10 3.12 0.38
CA LEU A 75 -15.29 3.34 -0.80
C LEU A 75 -14.21 2.27 -0.81
N VAL A 76 -14.32 1.31 -1.72
CA VAL A 76 -13.34 0.24 -1.86
C VAL A 76 -12.82 0.24 -3.28
N GLU A 77 -11.50 0.36 -3.42
CA GLU A 77 -10.84 0.38 -4.72
C GLU A 77 -9.93 -0.84 -4.92
N GLY A 78 -9.27 -0.89 -6.09
CA GLY A 78 -8.43 -2.01 -6.49
C GLY A 78 -7.15 -1.58 -7.21
N GLU A 79 -6.70 -0.35 -6.99
CA GLU A 79 -5.47 0.19 -7.57
C GLU A 79 -4.49 0.72 -6.51
N GLU A 80 -4.74 0.53 -5.21
CA GLU A 80 -3.92 1.10 -4.13
C GLU A 80 -2.46 0.66 -4.25
N GLU A 81 -2.25 -0.63 -4.51
CA GLU A 81 -0.93 -1.26 -4.56
C GLU A 81 -0.14 -0.87 -5.82
N VAL A 82 -0.81 -0.17 -6.75
CA VAL A 82 -0.24 0.34 -8.01
C VAL A 82 -0.37 1.86 -8.13
N GLY A 83 -0.76 2.57 -7.06
CA GLY A 83 -0.69 4.04 -6.95
C GLY A 83 -2.03 4.78 -6.98
N SER A 84 -3.17 4.09 -7.04
CA SER A 84 -4.51 4.69 -7.00
C SER A 84 -4.76 5.74 -8.10
N ASP A 85 -4.22 5.54 -9.30
CA ASP A 85 -4.23 6.53 -10.39
C ASP A 85 -5.64 7.10 -10.71
N ASN A 86 -6.69 6.28 -10.58
CA ASN A 86 -8.06 6.72 -10.85
C ASN A 86 -8.82 7.24 -9.62
N LEU A 87 -8.31 7.03 -8.41
CA LEU A 87 -9.02 7.36 -7.17
C LEU A 87 -9.29 8.86 -7.06
N GLU A 88 -8.29 9.70 -7.30
CA GLU A 88 -8.42 11.15 -7.16
C GLU A 88 -9.55 11.70 -8.05
N ARG A 89 -9.56 11.29 -9.32
CA ARG A 89 -10.61 11.66 -10.27
C ARG A 89 -11.98 11.16 -9.79
N PHE A 90 -12.06 9.90 -9.35
CA PHE A 90 -13.32 9.34 -8.87
C PHE A 90 -13.87 10.09 -7.66
N LEU A 91 -13.01 10.46 -6.70
CA LEU A 91 -13.38 11.25 -5.53
C LEU A 91 -13.94 12.62 -5.93
N HIS A 92 -13.28 13.31 -6.87
CA HIS A 92 -13.73 14.59 -7.37
C HIS A 92 -15.11 14.48 -8.04
N ASP A 93 -15.27 13.54 -8.97
CA ASP A 93 -16.49 13.36 -9.76
C ASP A 93 -17.68 12.87 -8.92
N ASN A 94 -17.43 12.22 -7.77
CA ASN A 94 -18.45 11.67 -6.88
C ASN A 94 -18.55 12.40 -5.53
N ARG A 95 -18.00 13.61 -5.41
CA ARG A 95 -17.92 14.35 -4.13
C ARG A 95 -19.23 14.42 -3.36
N GLN A 96 -20.35 14.69 -4.03
CA GLN A 96 -21.66 14.76 -3.39
C GLN A 96 -22.11 13.39 -2.85
N ARG A 97 -21.88 12.32 -3.62
CA ARG A 97 -22.24 10.95 -3.22
C ARG A 97 -21.39 10.49 -2.03
N LEU A 98 -20.11 10.86 -2.01
CA LEU A 98 -19.13 10.46 -1.00
C LEU A 98 -19.05 11.41 0.21
N ALA A 99 -19.83 12.48 0.24
CA ALA A 99 -19.87 13.40 1.37
C ALA A 99 -20.17 12.64 2.68
N ALA A 100 -19.33 12.87 3.69
CA ALA A 100 -19.36 12.22 4.99
C ALA A 100 -18.80 13.17 6.06
N ASP A 101 -19.17 12.95 7.32
CA ASP A 101 -18.69 13.73 8.47
C ASP A 101 -17.29 13.29 8.92
N VAL A 102 -16.96 12.01 8.69
CA VAL A 102 -15.65 11.43 9.00
C VAL A 102 -15.30 10.33 8.00
N ALA A 103 -14.03 10.26 7.62
CA ALA A 103 -13.46 9.14 6.89
C ALA A 103 -12.64 8.26 7.85
N VAL A 104 -12.84 6.94 7.78
CA VAL A 104 -12.12 5.94 8.57
C VAL A 104 -11.37 5.03 7.63
N ILE A 105 -10.06 4.93 7.84
CA ILE A 105 -9.14 4.10 7.08
C ILE A 105 -8.47 3.17 8.08
N SER A 106 -8.41 1.87 7.80
CA SER A 106 -7.81 0.87 8.69
C SER A 106 -6.69 0.10 8.01
N ASP A 107 -5.78 0.85 7.44
CA ASP A 107 -4.71 0.33 6.58
C ASP A 107 -3.33 0.74 7.13
N THR A 108 -3.18 0.61 8.45
CA THR A 108 -1.92 0.87 9.15
C THR A 108 -1.74 -0.11 10.29
N SER A 109 -0.53 -0.17 10.85
CA SER A 109 -0.18 -1.12 11.89
C SER A 109 -0.41 -0.60 13.31
N GLN A 110 -0.51 -1.53 14.26
CA GLN A 110 -0.30 -1.24 15.67
C GLN A 110 1.12 -0.72 15.91
N TYR A 111 1.33 0.03 17.00
CA TYR A 111 2.67 0.51 17.36
C TYR A 111 3.61 -0.66 17.72
N GLY A 112 3.04 -1.69 18.35
CA GLY A 112 3.74 -2.91 18.72
C GLY A 112 2.78 -3.95 19.29
N ASN A 113 3.30 -5.11 19.67
CA ASN A 113 2.48 -6.20 20.21
C ASN A 113 1.65 -5.75 21.43
N GLY A 114 0.32 -5.74 21.28
CA GLY A 114 -0.61 -5.33 22.34
C GLY A 114 -0.66 -3.82 22.60
N ILE A 115 -0.01 -3.00 21.75
CA ILE A 115 0.02 -1.55 21.87
C ILE A 115 -0.71 -0.96 20.65
N PRO A 116 -2.01 -0.62 20.77
CA PRO A 116 -2.75 -0.02 19.68
C PRO A 116 -2.21 1.37 19.34
N ALA A 117 -2.47 1.82 18.11
CA ALA A 117 -2.06 3.13 17.63
C ALA A 117 -3.21 3.83 16.90
N ILE A 118 -3.20 5.16 16.94
CA ILE A 118 -3.96 6.02 16.04
C ILE A 118 -2.95 6.75 15.17
N THR A 119 -2.91 6.39 13.90
CA THR A 119 -2.04 7.04 12.92
C THR A 119 -2.64 8.40 12.54
N TYR A 120 -1.91 9.48 12.81
CA TYR A 120 -2.36 10.85 12.51
C TYR A 120 -1.62 11.49 11.33
N GLY A 121 -0.64 10.78 10.75
CA GLY A 121 0.15 11.27 9.62
C GLY A 121 0.89 10.16 8.92
N LEU A 122 0.97 10.27 7.59
CA LEU A 122 1.73 9.38 6.72
C LEU A 122 2.76 10.20 5.94
N ARG A 123 3.86 9.57 5.56
CA ARG A 123 4.84 10.18 4.64
C ARG A 123 4.31 10.05 3.22
N GLY A 124 4.68 11.00 2.36
CA GLY A 124 4.53 10.82 0.91
C GLY A 124 5.59 9.87 0.34
N ILE A 125 5.37 9.42 -0.89
CA ILE A 125 6.27 8.58 -1.66
C ILE A 125 6.44 9.18 -3.06
N ILE A 126 7.64 9.07 -3.61
CA ILE A 126 7.93 9.34 -5.03
C ILE A 126 8.70 8.13 -5.54
N ALA A 127 8.17 7.48 -6.57
CA ALA A 127 8.88 6.46 -7.33
C ALA A 127 9.42 7.10 -8.62
N ALA A 128 10.67 6.80 -8.96
CA ALA A 128 11.31 7.28 -10.18
C ALA A 128 12.09 6.14 -10.84
N GLU A 129 11.98 6.02 -12.16
CA GLU A 129 12.76 5.07 -12.95
C GLU A 129 13.90 5.80 -13.65
N LEU A 130 15.12 5.25 -13.55
CA LEU A 130 16.28 5.73 -14.29
C LEU A 130 16.74 4.67 -15.27
N THR A 131 16.62 4.96 -16.56
CA THR A 131 17.16 4.12 -17.63
C THR A 131 18.50 4.68 -18.11
N LEU A 132 19.57 3.88 -18.00
CA LEU A 132 20.88 4.18 -18.55
C LEU A 132 21.18 3.27 -19.74
N THR A 133 21.19 3.85 -20.95
CA THR A 133 21.51 3.13 -22.19
C THR A 133 22.98 3.30 -22.54
N GLY A 134 23.67 2.18 -22.75
CA GLY A 134 25.07 2.15 -23.20
C GLY A 134 25.19 1.76 -24.68
N PRO A 135 26.04 0.76 -25.01
CA PRO A 135 26.18 0.28 -26.38
C PRO A 135 24.86 -0.22 -26.98
N SER A 136 24.75 -0.20 -28.31
CA SER A 136 23.55 -0.63 -29.04
C SER A 136 23.26 -2.15 -29.00
N ARG A 137 24.06 -2.91 -28.25
CA ARG A 137 23.96 -4.36 -28.04
C ARG A 137 24.81 -4.78 -26.84
N ASP A 138 24.58 -5.97 -26.31
CA ASP A 138 25.46 -6.57 -25.32
C ASP A 138 26.85 -6.83 -25.90
N LEU A 139 27.87 -6.63 -25.08
CA LEU A 139 29.28 -6.73 -25.48
C LEU A 139 30.03 -7.75 -24.63
N HIS A 140 30.98 -8.44 -25.25
CA HIS A 140 31.82 -9.42 -24.58
C HIS A 140 32.73 -8.75 -23.53
N SER A 141 32.50 -9.04 -22.25
CA SER A 141 33.18 -8.38 -21.14
C SER A 141 34.70 -8.55 -21.15
N GLY A 142 35.24 -9.65 -21.66
CA GLY A 142 36.69 -9.83 -21.80
C GLY A 142 37.35 -9.00 -22.90
N ILE A 143 36.61 -8.56 -23.93
CA ILE A 143 37.15 -7.78 -25.05
C ILE A 143 37.00 -6.28 -24.76
N TYR A 144 35.84 -5.91 -24.22
CA TYR A 144 35.46 -4.51 -24.00
C TYR A 144 35.60 -4.06 -22.55
N GLY A 145 35.89 -4.98 -21.63
CA GLY A 145 36.08 -4.68 -20.21
C GLY A 145 37.22 -3.68 -19.99
N GLY A 146 36.91 -2.57 -19.33
CA GLY A 146 37.87 -1.48 -19.09
C GLY A 146 38.02 -0.49 -20.25
N SER A 147 37.55 -0.83 -21.47
CA SER A 147 37.67 0.02 -22.66
C SER A 147 36.45 0.92 -22.89
N ILE A 148 35.30 0.57 -22.30
CA ILE A 148 34.05 1.33 -22.40
C ILE A 148 33.38 1.46 -21.03
N ALA A 149 32.53 2.48 -20.88
CA ALA A 149 31.68 2.62 -19.71
C ALA A 149 30.61 1.52 -19.70
N ASN A 150 30.66 0.65 -18.70
CA ASN A 150 29.63 -0.35 -18.46
C ASN A 150 28.42 0.34 -17.79
N PRO A 151 27.21 0.32 -18.39
CA PRO A 151 26.01 0.91 -17.79
C PRO A 151 25.72 0.40 -16.38
N VAL A 152 26.01 -0.88 -16.09
CA VAL A 152 25.80 -1.47 -14.76
C VAL A 152 26.69 -0.80 -13.71
N ASN A 153 27.96 -0.52 -14.03
CA ASN A 153 28.86 0.15 -13.10
C ASN A 153 28.44 1.61 -12.88
N ALA A 154 28.02 2.29 -13.94
CA ALA A 154 27.59 3.68 -13.88
C ALA A 154 26.29 3.85 -13.08
N ILE A 155 25.28 3.00 -13.29
CA ILE A 155 24.04 3.05 -12.51
C ILE A 155 24.29 2.65 -11.05
N ALA A 156 25.17 1.67 -10.79
CA ALA A 156 25.54 1.31 -9.42
C ALA A 156 26.21 2.48 -8.67
N ALA A 157 27.13 3.19 -9.33
CA ALA A 157 27.76 4.38 -8.78
C ALA A 157 26.76 5.51 -8.53
N LEU A 158 25.81 5.72 -9.45
CA LEU A 158 24.75 6.72 -9.30
C LEU A 158 23.84 6.39 -8.11
N CYS A 159 23.32 5.16 -8.03
CA CYS A 159 22.47 4.72 -6.92
C CYS A 159 23.20 4.83 -5.57
N GLY A 160 24.48 4.46 -5.53
CA GLY A 160 25.32 4.60 -4.33
C GLY A 160 25.59 6.06 -3.92
N SER A 161 25.36 7.03 -4.82
CA SER A 161 25.51 8.45 -4.52
C SER A 161 24.23 9.11 -3.98
N LEU A 162 23.08 8.44 -4.04
CA LEU A 162 21.79 9.02 -3.63
C LEU A 162 21.67 9.19 -2.11
N VAL A 163 22.31 8.31 -1.34
CA VAL A 163 22.29 8.29 0.13
C VAL A 163 23.70 8.04 0.64
N ASP A 164 24.18 8.85 1.57
CA ASP A 164 25.51 8.68 2.16
C ASP A 164 25.55 7.61 3.27
N ALA A 165 26.74 7.35 3.81
CA ALA A 165 26.96 6.37 4.87
C ALA A 165 26.23 6.67 6.20
N SER A 166 25.70 7.89 6.37
CA SER A 166 24.88 8.28 7.53
C SER A 166 23.38 8.13 7.28
N GLY A 167 22.97 7.72 6.07
CA GLY A 167 21.57 7.64 5.66
C GLY A 167 20.99 8.96 5.17
N ARG A 168 21.82 9.98 4.92
CA ARG A 168 21.37 11.29 4.44
C ARG A 168 21.24 11.30 2.92
N VAL A 169 20.11 11.80 2.42
CA VAL A 169 19.84 11.97 0.99
C VAL A 169 20.74 13.05 0.41
N GLN A 170 21.42 12.77 -0.71
CA GLN A 170 22.41 13.68 -1.31
C GLN A 170 21.85 14.51 -2.48
N ILE A 171 20.55 14.39 -2.78
CA ILE A 171 19.90 15.15 -3.84
C ILE A 171 19.91 16.64 -3.48
N PRO A 172 20.47 17.53 -4.32
CA PRO A 172 20.47 18.98 -4.05
C PRO A 172 19.06 19.53 -3.83
N GLY A 173 18.87 20.30 -2.76
CA GLY A 173 17.57 20.91 -2.43
C GLY A 173 16.58 19.99 -1.70
N PHE A 174 16.99 18.81 -1.25
CA PHE A 174 16.10 17.86 -0.59
C PHE A 174 15.64 18.28 0.82
N TYR A 175 16.49 19.02 1.55
CA TYR A 175 16.24 19.45 2.94
C TYR A 175 15.98 20.94 3.05
#